data_AF-R0IGQ9-F1
#
_entry.id   AF-R0IGQ9-F1
#
_cell.length_a   1.000
_cell.length_b   1.000
_cell.length_c   1.000
_cell.angle_alpha   90.00
_cell.angle_beta   90.00
_cell.angle_gamma   90.00
#
_symmetry.space_group_name_H-M   'P 1'
#
loop_
_entity.id
_entity.type
_entity.pdbx_description
1 polymer ?
#
loop_
_entity_poly.entity_id
_entity_poly.type
_entity_poly.pdbx_seq_one_letter_code
_entity_poly.pdbx_strand_id
1 'polypeptide(L)'
;MQFTTITALVATILAVSATPIEQEAKRQDGGVPRVYARFYNDGGCGPSPWAEDTVFIQSSTVGLAGCQDLTVGPFASTYFDTNNFSRTVRFFNLPCSQLTSTTSGNFIDIAPGQAPGCKSLAIRSWITL
;
A
#
# COMPACT_ATOMS: atom_id res chain seq x y z
N MET A 1 49.60 23.76 51.03
CA MET A 1 48.67 22.77 50.46
C MET A 1 47.41 23.52 50.08
N GLN A 2 47.20 23.74 48.78
CA GLN A 2 46.10 24.57 48.26
C GLN A 2 45.13 23.65 47.53
N PHE A 3 43.92 23.53 48.09
CA PHE A 3 42.82 22.76 47.52
C PHE A 3 42.03 23.67 46.59
N THR A 4 41.95 23.30 45.31
CA THR A 4 40.98 23.83 44.36
C THR A 4 40.20 22.66 43.79
N THR A 5 39.04 22.41 44.39
CA THR A 5 38.02 21.48 43.92
C THR A 5 37.29 22.11 42.73
N ILE A 6 37.49 21.55 41.53
CA ILE A 6 36.64 21.84 40.37
C ILE A 6 35.67 20.67 40.21
N THR A 7 34.43 20.95 40.54
CA THR A 7 33.24 20.11 40.43
C THR A 7 32.97 19.81 38.95
N ALA A 8 33.25 18.60 38.50
CA ALA A 8 32.82 18.12 37.18
C ALA A 8 31.55 17.28 37.33
N LEU A 9 30.41 17.90 37.03
CA LEU A 9 29.11 17.25 36.92
C LEU A 9 29.07 16.45 35.61
N VAL A 10 29.35 15.14 35.67
CA VAL A 10 29.17 14.25 34.51
C VAL A 10 27.79 13.63 34.58
N ALA A 11 26.97 14.02 33.61
CA ALA A 11 25.58 13.61 33.41
C ALA A 11 25.45 12.11 33.15
N THR A 12 24.49 11.49 33.83
CA THR A 12 24.00 10.13 33.59
C THR A 12 23.22 10.07 32.28
N ILE A 13 23.83 9.53 31.22
CA ILE A 13 23.12 9.15 30.00
C ILE A 13 22.77 7.66 30.14
N LEU A 14 21.60 7.36 30.69
CA LEU A 14 20.99 6.05 30.54
C LEU A 14 20.56 5.93 29.07
N ALA A 15 21.43 5.36 28.25
CA ALA A 15 21.11 5.00 26.88
C ALA A 15 20.04 3.90 26.91
N VAL A 16 18.78 4.28 26.70
CA VAL A 16 17.70 3.35 26.34
C VAL A 16 18.00 2.89 24.92
N SER A 17 18.59 1.70 24.79
CA SER A 17 18.69 1.00 23.51
C SER A 17 17.32 0.47 23.12
N ALA A 18 16.46 1.34 22.59
CA ALA A 18 15.28 0.91 21.85
C ALA A 18 15.76 0.30 20.53
N THR A 19 15.88 -1.03 20.47
CA THR A 19 16.10 -1.77 19.21
C THR A 19 14.81 -1.77 18.40
N PRO A 20 14.70 -1.05 17.26
CA PRO A 20 13.45 -0.89 16.55
C PRO A 20 13.28 -1.94 15.43
N ILE A 21 13.45 -3.23 15.73
CA ILE A 21 13.50 -4.26 14.67
C ILE A 21 12.35 -5.28 14.75
N GLU A 22 11.70 -5.47 15.90
CA GLU A 22 10.65 -6.51 16.03
C GLU A 22 9.22 -6.04 15.74
N GLN A 23 8.99 -4.73 15.56
CA GLN A 23 7.64 -4.20 15.36
C GLN A 23 7.19 -4.16 13.89
N GLU A 24 8.12 -4.24 12.94
CA GLU A 24 7.81 -4.25 11.50
C GLU A 24 7.31 -5.62 11.03
N ALA A 25 7.93 -6.71 11.48
CA ALA A 25 7.55 -8.08 11.09
C ALA A 25 6.12 -8.45 11.56
N LYS A 26 5.71 -8.03 12.76
CA LYS A 26 4.36 -8.31 13.28
C LYS A 26 3.22 -7.56 12.56
N ARG A 27 3.50 -6.48 11.84
CA ARG A 27 2.46 -5.77 11.05
C ARG A 27 2.18 -6.43 9.70
N GLN A 28 3.00 -7.38 9.27
CA GLN A 28 2.90 -7.98 7.95
C GLN A 28 2.27 -9.38 7.96
N ASP A 29 2.46 -10.15 9.04
CA ASP A 29 2.12 -11.58 9.07
C ASP A 29 0.66 -11.90 9.51
N GLY A 30 -0.09 -10.89 9.94
CA GLY A 30 -1.54 -10.98 10.25
C GLY A 30 -2.30 -9.68 9.95
N GLY A 31 -1.75 -8.88 9.02
CA GLY A 31 -2.11 -7.48 8.81
C GLY A 31 -3.44 -7.24 8.08
N VAL A 32 -3.87 -5.97 8.09
CA VAL A 32 -5.07 -5.47 7.37
C VAL A 32 -5.08 -6.02 5.93
N PRO A 33 -6.19 -6.60 5.44
CA PRO A 33 -6.27 -7.18 4.10
C PRO A 33 -5.93 -6.13 3.04
N ARG A 34 -4.92 -6.41 2.21
CA ARG A 34 -4.30 -5.47 1.28
C ARG A 34 -3.69 -6.15 0.06
N VAL A 35 -3.36 -5.35 -0.95
CA VAL A 35 -2.43 -5.74 -2.01
C VAL A 35 -1.39 -4.64 -2.21
N TYR A 36 -0.11 -5.01 -2.30
CA TYR A 36 0.93 -4.09 -2.76
C TYR A 36 0.96 -4.08 -4.29
N ALA A 37 1.03 -2.89 -4.87
CA ALA A 37 0.98 -2.70 -6.31
C ALA A 37 2.07 -1.73 -6.76
N ARG A 38 2.73 -2.08 -7.87
CA ARG A 38 3.74 -1.24 -8.53
C ARG A 38 3.19 -0.77 -9.87
N PHE A 39 3.34 0.51 -10.15
CA PHE A 39 2.85 1.14 -11.36
C PHE A 39 3.95 1.36 -12.40
N TYR A 40 3.59 1.23 -13.67
CA TYR A 40 4.50 1.32 -14.79
C TYR A 40 3.93 2.27 -15.84
N ASN A 41 4.78 3.12 -16.41
CA ASN A 41 4.39 4.09 -17.44
C ASN A 41 4.09 3.42 -18.80
N ASP A 42 4.65 2.24 -19.02
CA ASP A 42 4.47 1.41 -20.20
C ASP A 42 3.32 0.40 -20.05
N GLY A 43 2.85 -0.14 -21.18
CA GLY A 43 1.71 -1.05 -21.24
C GLY A 43 1.95 -2.45 -20.65
N GLY A 44 3.09 -2.69 -20.01
CA GLY A 44 3.42 -3.94 -19.34
C GLY A 44 4.41 -3.76 -18.19
N CYS A 45 4.46 -4.75 -17.31
CA CYS A 45 5.31 -4.76 -16.12
C CYS A 45 6.65 -5.41 -16.46
N GLY A 46 7.32 -4.83 -17.46
CA GLY A 46 8.56 -5.33 -18.03
C GLY A 46 9.81 -4.98 -17.20
N PRO A 47 11.01 -5.00 -17.81
CA PRO A 47 12.25 -4.64 -17.13
C PRO A 47 12.38 -3.14 -16.83
N SER A 48 11.46 -2.32 -17.36
CA SER A 48 11.36 -0.90 -17.05
C SER A 48 11.27 -0.69 -15.53
N PRO A 49 11.93 0.33 -14.96
CA PRO A 49 11.72 0.66 -13.56
C PRO A 49 10.25 1.05 -13.33
N TRP A 50 9.70 0.65 -12.18
CA TRP A 50 8.37 1.13 -11.80
C TRP A 50 8.42 2.62 -11.52
N ALA A 51 7.34 3.32 -11.89
CA ALA A 51 7.24 4.77 -11.76
C ALA A 51 6.79 5.19 -10.36
N GLU A 52 5.90 4.40 -9.75
CA GLU A 52 5.31 4.65 -8.43
C GLU A 52 4.85 3.33 -7.83
N ASP A 53 4.54 3.30 -6.54
CA ASP A 53 3.91 2.16 -5.89
C ASP A 53 2.80 2.60 -4.93
N THR A 54 1.95 1.65 -4.54
CA THR A 54 0.94 1.89 -3.52
C THR A 54 0.52 0.60 -2.84
N VAL A 55 -0.12 0.76 -1.68
CA VAL A 55 -0.77 -0.33 -0.96
C VAL A 55 -2.27 -0.07 -0.98
N PHE A 56 -3.01 -0.95 -1.63
CA PHE A 56 -4.46 -0.89 -1.62
C PHE A 56 -5.00 -1.67 -0.43
N ILE A 57 -5.83 -1.01 0.38
CA ILE A 57 -6.45 -1.61 1.56
C ILE A 57 -7.88 -2.02 1.20
N GLN A 58 -8.27 -3.22 1.61
CA GLN A 58 -9.64 -3.68 1.48
C GLN A 58 -10.56 -2.85 2.39
N SER A 59 -11.58 -2.23 1.78
CA SER A 59 -12.58 -1.47 2.52
C SER A 59 -13.51 -2.42 3.29
N SER A 60 -13.96 -1.99 4.48
CA SER A 60 -15.05 -2.66 5.20
C SER A 60 -16.42 -2.36 4.56
N THR A 61 -16.54 -1.24 3.86
CA THR A 61 -17.74 -0.85 3.12
C THR A 61 -17.73 -1.49 1.74
N VAL A 62 -18.76 -2.29 1.44
CA VAL A 62 -18.86 -3.09 0.21
C VAL A 62 -19.62 -2.32 -0.88
N GLY A 63 -19.23 -2.55 -2.13
CA GLY A 63 -19.87 -1.95 -3.30
C GLY A 63 -19.50 -0.48 -3.51
N LEU A 64 -20.34 0.25 -4.25
CA LEU A 64 -20.06 1.63 -4.65
C LEU A 64 -19.92 2.61 -3.48
N ALA A 65 -20.61 2.34 -2.36
CA ALA A 65 -20.49 3.16 -1.15
C ALA A 65 -19.08 3.12 -0.53
N GLY A 66 -18.30 2.08 -0.83
CA GLY A 66 -16.92 1.94 -0.39
C GLY A 66 -15.88 2.35 -1.43
N CYS A 67 -16.28 3.07 -2.47
CA CYS A 67 -15.37 3.48 -3.53
C CYS A 67 -14.29 4.44 -3.05
N GLN A 68 -13.06 4.20 -3.50
CA GLN A 68 -11.89 5.01 -3.22
C GLN A 68 -11.21 5.41 -4.52
N ASP A 69 -10.97 6.71 -4.71
CA ASP A 69 -10.23 7.24 -5.85
C ASP A 69 -8.74 7.04 -5.66
N LEU A 70 -8.05 6.68 -6.74
CA LEU A 70 -6.59 6.64 -6.79
C LEU A 70 -6.05 8.06 -6.92
N THR A 71 -5.18 8.43 -5.99
CA THR A 71 -4.58 9.76 -5.92
C THR A 71 -3.28 9.87 -6.71
N VAL A 72 -2.78 8.76 -7.27
CA VAL A 72 -1.57 8.68 -8.09
C VAL A 72 -1.86 8.19 -9.50
N GLY A 73 -1.09 8.63 -10.50
CA GLY A 73 -1.27 8.25 -11.90
C GLY A 73 -2.28 9.13 -12.68
N PRO A 74 -2.90 8.62 -13.77
CA PRO A 74 -2.97 7.21 -14.17
C PRO A 74 -1.67 6.68 -14.80
N PHE A 75 -1.41 5.39 -14.57
CA PHE A 75 -0.30 4.65 -15.15
C PHE A 75 -0.82 3.60 -16.13
N ALA A 76 -0.04 3.21 -17.15
CA ALA A 76 -0.53 2.33 -18.20
C ALA A 76 -0.70 0.87 -17.74
N SER A 77 0.15 0.42 -16.82
CA SER A 77 0.04 -0.92 -16.24
C SER A 77 0.42 -0.97 -14.77
N THR A 78 -0.06 -2.02 -14.10
CA THR A 78 0.10 -2.26 -12.66
C THR A 78 0.50 -3.71 -12.43
N TYR A 79 1.57 -3.93 -11.68
CA TYR A 79 1.93 -5.24 -11.16
C TYR A 79 1.39 -5.38 -9.73
N PHE A 80 0.47 -6.30 -9.52
CA PHE A 80 0.03 -6.68 -8.18
C PHE A 80 1.03 -7.70 -7.63
N ASP A 81 1.56 -7.43 -6.45
CA ASP A 81 2.53 -8.27 -5.74
C ASP A 81 1.82 -9.03 -4.61
N THR A 82 2.31 -8.97 -3.37
CA THR A 82 1.69 -9.57 -2.18
C THR A 82 0.22 -9.20 -2.00
N ASN A 83 -0.67 -10.18 -2.21
CA ASN A 83 -2.12 -10.10 -2.02
C ASN A 83 -2.54 -10.93 -0.81
N ASN A 84 -3.08 -10.29 0.23
CA ASN A 84 -3.70 -10.96 1.37
C ASN A 84 -5.14 -10.48 1.59
N PHE A 85 -5.83 -10.06 0.52
CA PHE A 85 -7.24 -9.71 0.60
C PHE A 85 -8.09 -10.89 1.12
N SER A 86 -9.15 -10.57 1.86
CA SER A 86 -10.15 -11.52 2.33
C SER A 86 -11.46 -11.48 1.52
N ARG A 87 -11.62 -10.46 0.67
CA ARG A 87 -12.68 -10.29 -0.32
C ARG A 87 -12.10 -9.86 -1.66
N THR A 88 -12.86 -10.03 -2.74
CA THR A 88 -12.42 -9.53 -4.04
C THR A 88 -12.41 -8.01 -4.05
N VAL A 89 -11.28 -7.43 -4.44
CA VAL A 89 -11.17 -5.98 -4.69
C VAL A 89 -11.16 -5.76 -6.19
N ARG A 90 -12.03 -4.85 -6.64
CA ARG A 90 -12.19 -4.49 -8.05
C ARG A 90 -11.60 -3.11 -8.30
N PHE A 91 -10.68 -3.04 -9.26
CA PHE A 91 -9.99 -1.82 -9.69
C PHE A 91 -10.57 -1.35 -11.01
N PHE A 92 -10.99 -0.10 -11.11
CA PHE A 92 -11.64 0.48 -12.29
C PHE A 92 -10.72 1.43 -13.03
N ASN A 93 -10.97 1.62 -14.33
CA ASN A 93 -10.36 2.68 -15.13
C ASN A 93 -11.11 4.03 -15.09
N LEU A 94 -12.13 4.15 -14.24
CA LEU A 94 -12.93 5.35 -14.02
C LEU A 94 -12.77 5.82 -12.57
N PRO A 95 -12.83 7.13 -12.29
CA PRO A 95 -12.93 7.63 -10.92
C PRO A 95 -14.30 7.28 -10.30
N CYS A 96 -14.39 7.31 -8.97
CA CYS A 96 -15.60 6.98 -8.20
C CYS A 96 -16.81 7.81 -8.61
N SER A 97 -16.61 9.08 -8.94
CA SER A 97 -17.68 10.00 -9.40
C SER A 97 -18.35 9.58 -10.72
N GLN A 98 -17.72 8.67 -11.47
CA GLN A 98 -18.22 8.14 -12.75
C GLN A 98 -18.74 6.70 -12.65
N LEU A 99 -18.67 6.07 -11.47
CA LEU A 99 -19.20 4.72 -11.27
C LEU A 99 -20.69 4.80 -10.92
N THR A 100 -21.53 4.24 -11.79
CA THR A 100 -22.98 4.11 -11.58
C THR A 100 -23.40 2.70 -11.18
N SER A 101 -22.53 1.71 -11.37
CA SER A 101 -22.71 0.30 -11.03
C SER A 101 -21.37 -0.36 -10.71
N THR A 102 -21.36 -1.52 -10.06
CA THR A 102 -20.12 -2.28 -9.79
C THR A 102 -19.48 -2.87 -11.05
N THR A 103 -20.11 -2.71 -12.21
CA THR A 103 -19.65 -3.17 -13.53
C THR A 103 -19.43 -2.00 -14.50
N SER A 104 -19.36 -0.76 -14.00
CA SER A 104 -19.11 0.42 -14.83
C SER A 104 -17.67 0.41 -15.38
N GLY A 105 -17.51 0.76 -16.66
CA GLY A 105 -16.20 0.84 -17.30
C GLY A 105 -15.46 -0.49 -17.40
N ASN A 106 -14.14 -0.41 -17.58
CA ASN A 106 -13.26 -1.57 -17.56
C ASN A 106 -12.69 -1.74 -16.16
N PHE A 107 -12.51 -2.99 -15.73
CA PHE A 107 -12.04 -3.29 -14.40
C PHE A 107 -11.16 -4.55 -14.35
N ILE A 108 -10.42 -4.66 -13.26
CA ILE A 108 -9.64 -5.84 -12.87
C ILE A 108 -10.12 -6.28 -11.50
N ASP A 109 -10.34 -7.59 -11.35
CA ASP A 109 -10.57 -8.21 -10.05
C ASP A 109 -9.30 -8.85 -9.53
N ILE A 110 -9.03 -8.60 -8.25
CA ILE A 110 -8.03 -9.30 -7.45
C ILE A 110 -8.78 -10.02 -6.33
N ALA A 111 -8.98 -11.32 -6.51
CA ALA A 111 -9.65 -12.19 -5.54
C ALA A 111 -8.70 -12.60 -4.39
N PRO A 112 -9.24 -13.03 -3.24
CA PRO A 112 -8.45 -13.60 -2.15
C PRO A 112 -7.57 -14.76 -2.62
N GLY A 113 -6.28 -14.72 -2.28
CA GLY A 113 -5.32 -15.76 -2.66
C GLY A 113 -5.01 -15.85 -4.16
N GLN A 114 -5.56 -14.95 -4.99
CA GLN A 114 -5.21 -14.89 -6.40
C GLN A 114 -3.74 -14.53 -6.56
N ALA A 115 -3.06 -15.26 -7.45
CA ALA A 115 -1.65 -15.04 -7.71
C ALA A 115 -1.38 -13.59 -8.16
N PRO A 116 -0.32 -12.97 -7.60
CA PRO A 116 0.22 -11.69 -8.07
C PRO A 116 0.43 -11.69 -9.59
N GLY A 117 0.31 -10.55 -10.25
CA GLY A 117 0.56 -10.47 -11.69
C GLY A 117 0.39 -9.10 -12.32
N CYS A 118 0.88 -9.00 -13.56
CA CYS A 118 0.79 -7.79 -14.35
C CYS A 118 -0.59 -7.59 -14.98
N LYS A 119 -1.09 -6.36 -14.95
CA LYS A 119 -2.35 -5.98 -15.58
C LYS A 119 -2.19 -4.66 -16.32
N SER A 120 -2.65 -4.62 -17.57
CA SER A 120 -2.63 -3.42 -18.42
C SER A 120 -3.97 -2.70 -18.31
N LEU A 121 -4.11 -1.87 -17.28
CA LEU A 121 -5.27 -1.00 -17.08
C LEU A 121 -4.83 0.25 -16.32
N ALA A 122 -5.24 1.41 -16.83
CA ALA A 122 -5.09 2.67 -16.12
C ALA A 122 -6.07 2.78 -14.96
N ILE A 123 -5.68 2.25 -13.79
CA ILE A 123 -6.48 2.27 -12.57
C ILE A 123 -6.72 3.71 -12.12
N ARG A 124 -7.96 4.02 -11.74
CA ARG A 124 -8.40 5.32 -11.23
C ARG A 124 -9.20 5.23 -9.94
N SER A 125 -9.81 4.10 -9.64
CA SER A 125 -10.52 3.86 -8.38
C SER A 125 -10.61 2.37 -8.07
N TRP A 126 -11.04 2.03 -6.86
CA TRP A 126 -11.33 0.66 -6.47
C TRP A 126 -12.50 0.55 -5.48
N ILE A 127 -13.12 -0.63 -5.44
CA ILE A 127 -14.13 -1.02 -4.45
C ILE A 127 -13.81 -2.42 -3.90
N THR A 128 -14.37 -2.73 -2.74
CA THR A 128 -14.45 -4.10 -2.23
C THR A 128 -15.81 -4.71 -2.60
N LEU A 129 -15.82 -5.95 -3.10
CA LEU A 129 -17.02 -6.73 -3.44
C LEU A 129 -17.52 -7.60 -2.26
#